data_AF-A0A968PCA9-F1
#
_entry.id   AF-A0A968PCA9-F1
#
_cell.length_a   1.000
_cell.length_b   1.000
_cell.length_c   1.000
_cell.angle_alpha   90.00
_cell.angle_beta   90.00
_cell.angle_gamma   90.00
#
_symmetry.space_group_name_H-M   'P 1'
#
loop_
_entity.id
_entity.type
_entity.pdbx_description
1 polymer ?
#
loop_
_entity_poly.entity_id
_entity_poly.type
_entity_poly.pdbx_seq_one_letter_code
_entity_poly.pdbx_strand_id
1 'polypeptide(L)'
;MNRNTLTALIALNLALLVAVVVTSLVPAPAEAQTASMGKAQYIMVAGEVTGRANDSLIYIIDTQSSKAVTLLVSTATKDIQLIDRRELGKDLAPVEVR
;
A
#
# COMPACT_ATOMS: atom_id res chain seq x y z
N MET A 1 44.25 30.51 -12.20
CA MET A 1 43.70 29.18 -11.85
C MET A 1 44.72 28.13 -12.27
N ASN A 2 45.31 27.40 -11.32
CA ASN A 2 46.36 26.43 -11.65
C ASN A 2 45.77 25.17 -12.27
N ARG A 3 46.46 24.58 -13.26
CA ARG A 3 46.06 23.33 -13.93
C ARG A 3 45.80 22.19 -12.93
N ASN A 4 46.50 22.20 -11.80
CA ASN A 4 46.35 21.22 -10.73
C ASN A 4 44.97 21.31 -10.04
N THR A 5 44.44 22.52 -9.86
CA THR A 5 43.11 22.72 -9.25
C THR A 5 41.99 22.25 -10.18
N LEU A 6 42.14 22.50 -11.48
CA LEU A 6 41.18 22.06 -12.49
C LEU A 6 41.16 20.52 -12.62
N THR A 7 42.34 19.90 -12.56
CA THR A 7 42.47 18.43 -12.58
C THR A 7 41.86 17.79 -11.33
N ALA A 8 42.06 18.40 -10.15
CA ALA A 8 41.45 17.92 -8.90
C ALA A 8 39.91 17.99 -8.93
N LEU A 9 39.35 19.07 -9.47
CA LEU A 9 37.90 19.23 -9.62
C LEU A 9 37.31 18.18 -10.58
N ILE A 10 37.98 17.89 -11.70
CA ILE A 10 37.55 16.86 -12.64
C ILE A 10 37.58 15.48 -11.97
N ALA A 11 38.68 15.14 -11.29
CA ALA A 11 38.82 13.86 -10.60
C ALA A 11 37.74 13.66 -9.53
N LEU A 12 37.42 14.71 -8.76
CA LEU A 12 36.39 14.67 -7.72
C LEU A 12 35.00 14.44 -8.31
N ASN A 13 34.64 15.15 -9.39
CA ASN A 13 33.34 14.96 -10.04
C ASN A 13 33.23 13.56 -10.66
N LEU A 14 34.32 13.04 -11.23
CA LEU A 14 34.34 11.68 -11.76
C LEU A 14 34.12 10.64 -10.66
N ALA A 15 34.78 10.81 -9.50
CA ALA A 15 34.60 9.94 -8.34
C ALA A 15 33.16 9.98 -7.80
N LEU A 16 32.57 11.17 -7.70
CA LEU A 16 31.16 11.33 -7.30
C LEU A 16 30.21 10.66 -8.28
N LEU A 17 30.45 10.81 -9.58
CA LEU A 17 29.63 10.18 -10.62
C LEU A 17 29.68 8.65 -10.52
N VAL A 18 30.88 8.07 -10.35
CA VAL A 18 31.04 6.63 -10.15
C VAL A 18 30.30 6.16 -8.89
N ALA A 19 30.39 6.91 -7.79
CA ALA A 19 29.68 6.59 -6.57
C ALA A 19 28.15 6.53 -6.78
N VAL A 20 27.58 7.52 -7.48
CA VAL A 20 26.14 7.55 -7.80
C VAL A 20 25.73 6.38 -8.70
N VAL A 21 26.53 6.04 -9.71
CA VAL A 21 26.24 4.92 -10.61
C VAL A 21 26.26 3.59 -9.83
N VAL A 22 27.26 3.38 -8.98
CA VAL A 22 27.36 2.16 -8.16
C VAL A 22 26.20 2.06 -7.18
N THR A 23 25.84 3.14 -6.49
CA THR A 23 24.73 3.12 -5.53
C THR A 23 23.35 3.02 -6.20
N SER A 24 23.20 3.48 -7.43
CA SER A 24 21.96 3.36 -8.20
C SER A 24 21.76 1.96 -8.80
N LEU A 25 22.85 1.24 -9.08
CA LEU A 25 22.81 -0.12 -9.63
C LEU A 25 22.60 -1.20 -8.56
N VAL A 26 22.91 -0.91 -7.30
CA VAL A 26 22.54 -1.77 -6.19
C VAL A 26 21.10 -1.41 -5.81
N PRO A 27 20.09 -2.25 -6.12
CA PRO A 27 18.74 -2.01 -5.64
C PRO A 27 18.78 -1.96 -4.12
N ALA A 28 18.66 -0.76 -3.56
CA ALA A 28 18.39 -0.61 -2.14
C ALA A 28 17.09 -1.38 -1.86
N PRO A 29 17.03 -2.26 -0.85
CA PRO A 29 15.77 -2.87 -0.48
C PRO A 29 14.80 -1.73 -0.17
N ALA A 30 13.75 -1.60 -0.99
CA ALA A 30 12.65 -0.71 -0.69
C ALA A 30 11.97 -1.27 0.55
N GLU A 31 12.37 -0.80 1.74
CA GLU A 31 11.86 -1.29 3.02
C GLU A 31 10.34 -1.07 3.20
N ALA A 32 9.71 -0.30 2.31
CA ALA A 32 8.27 -0.15 2.23
C ALA A 32 7.55 -1.37 1.57
N GLN A 33 8.26 -2.18 0.77
CA GLN A 33 7.67 -3.30 0.01
C GLN A 33 8.11 -4.68 0.48
N THR A 34 9.19 -4.80 1.27
CA THR A 34 9.52 -6.07 1.97
C THR A 34 8.50 -6.43 3.03
N ALA A 35 7.69 -5.47 3.49
CA ALA A 35 6.43 -5.77 4.17
C ALA A 35 5.46 -6.56 3.28
N SER A 36 5.43 -6.37 1.97
CA SER A 36 4.39 -6.91 1.07
C SER A 36 4.75 -8.26 0.43
N MET A 37 6.00 -8.72 0.51
CA MET A 37 6.40 -10.02 -0.05
C MET A 37 5.93 -11.24 0.78
N GLY A 38 5.24 -11.03 1.91
CA GLY A 38 4.61 -12.09 2.70
C GLY A 38 3.41 -11.64 3.55
N LYS A 39 2.92 -10.40 3.40
CA LYS A 39 1.78 -9.90 4.17
C LYS A 39 0.50 -10.04 3.36
N ALA A 40 -0.53 -10.55 4.04
CA ALA A 40 -1.90 -10.65 3.57
C ALA A 40 -2.27 -9.50 2.63
N GLN A 41 -2.71 -9.86 1.43
CA GLN A 41 -3.13 -8.92 0.41
C GLN A 41 -4.57 -8.49 0.73
N TYR A 42 -4.72 -7.28 1.25
CA TYR A 42 -6.02 -6.72 1.55
C TYR A 42 -6.49 -5.82 0.41
N ILE A 43 -7.75 -6.00 -0.02
CA ILE A 43 -8.45 -5.07 -0.90
C ILE A 43 -9.40 -4.24 -0.03
N MET A 44 -9.36 -2.92 -0.22
CA MET A 44 -10.28 -2.00 0.43
C MET A 44 -11.26 -1.43 -0.59
N VAL A 45 -12.56 -1.52 -0.30
CA VAL A 45 -13.64 -0.98 -1.15
C VAL A 45 -14.47 -0.02 -0.30
N ALA A 46 -14.56 1.23 -0.72
CA ALA A 46 -15.44 2.22 -0.11
C ALA A 46 -16.79 2.23 -0.85
N GLY A 47 -17.87 2.25 -0.08
CA GLY A 47 -19.23 2.40 -0.57
C GLY A 47 -19.95 3.50 0.21
N GLU A 48 -20.93 4.13 -0.43
CA GLU A 48 -21.81 5.10 0.21
C GLU A 48 -23.00 4.39 0.87
N VAL A 49 -23.45 4.92 2.02
CA VAL A 49 -24.64 4.41 2.70
C VAL A 49 -25.85 5.22 2.25
N THR A 50 -26.80 4.58 1.57
CA THR A 50 -28.04 5.25 1.14
C THR A 50 -28.79 5.81 2.35
N GLY A 51 -29.14 7.10 2.30
CA GLY A 51 -29.84 7.79 3.39
C GLY A 51 -28.93 8.33 4.50
N ARG A 52 -27.60 8.15 4.42
CA ARG A 52 -26.65 8.72 5.39
C ARG A 52 -25.46 9.37 4.69
N ALA A 53 -25.60 10.64 4.32
CA ALA A 53 -24.60 11.38 3.53
C ALA A 53 -23.23 11.55 4.23
N ASN A 54 -23.17 11.44 5.56
CA ASN A 54 -21.92 11.56 6.32
C ASN A 54 -21.35 10.21 6.76
N ASP A 55 -21.99 9.10 6.38
CA ASP A 55 -21.50 7.77 6.73
C ASP A 55 -21.02 7.07 5.46
N SER A 56 -19.79 6.56 5.51
CA SER A 56 -19.19 5.74 4.46
C SER A 56 -19.01 4.33 4.99
N LEU A 57 -19.14 3.35 4.11
CA LEU A 57 -18.99 1.95 4.44
C LEU A 57 -17.71 1.42 3.78
N ILE A 58 -16.81 0.89 4.58
CA ILE A 58 -15.50 0.40 4.13
C ILE A 58 -15.48 -1.11 4.30
N TYR A 59 -15.30 -1.82 3.18
CA TYR A 59 -15.04 -3.25 3.16
C TYR A 59 -13.54 -3.49 3.07
N ILE A 60 -13.00 -4.30 3.98
CA ILE A 60 -11.62 -4.76 3.96
C ILE A 60 -11.64 -6.27 3.74
N ILE A 61 -11.09 -6.72 2.62
CA ILE A 61 -11.12 -8.12 2.20
C ILE A 61 -9.70 -8.65 2.17
N ASP A 62 -9.40 -9.65 3.00
CA ASP A 62 -8.20 -10.46 2.87
C ASP A 62 -8.37 -11.44 1.71
N THR A 63 -7.65 -11.20 0.63
CA THR A 63 -7.70 -12.02 -0.58
C THR A 63 -7.07 -13.40 -0.41
N GLN A 64 -6.25 -13.61 0.63
CA GLN A 64 -5.65 -14.92 0.89
C GLN A 64 -6.58 -15.80 1.73
N SER A 65 -7.17 -15.25 2.79
CA SER A 65 -8.03 -16.01 3.70
C SER A 65 -9.51 -15.94 3.36
N SER A 66 -9.89 -15.14 2.35
CA SER A 66 -11.29 -14.85 2.01
C SER A 66 -12.09 -14.29 3.19
N LYS A 67 -11.42 -13.63 4.15
CA LYS A 67 -12.07 -12.97 5.29
C LYS A 67 -12.37 -11.52 4.92
N ALA A 68 -13.58 -11.08 5.19
CA ALA A 68 -14.02 -9.71 4.99
C ALA A 68 -14.44 -9.08 6.31
N VAL A 69 -14.11 -7.81 6.47
CA VAL A 69 -14.55 -6.97 7.58
C VAL A 69 -15.25 -5.76 7.00
N THR A 70 -16.39 -5.42 7.57
CA THR A 70 -17.18 -4.25 7.18
C THR A 70 -17.14 -3.22 8.29
N LEU A 71 -16.73 -1.99 7.95
CA LEU A 71 -16.65 -0.86 8.86
C LEU A 71 -17.59 0.24 8.38
N LEU A 72 -18.31 0.87 9.32
CA LEU A 72 -19.00 2.13 9.09
C LEU A 72 -18.13 3.25 9.64
N VAL A 73 -17.82 4.22 8.79
CA VAL A 73 -17.04 5.39 9.16
C VAL A 73 -17.91 6.61 9.02
N SER A 74 -18.14 7.31 10.13
CA SER A 74 -18.91 8.55 10.13
C SER A 74 -17.95 9.74 10.06
N THR A 75 -18.01 10.51 8.98
CA THR A 75 -17.17 11.71 8.82
C THR A 75 -17.61 12.85 9.75
N ALA A 76 -18.88 12.85 10.17
CA ALA A 76 -19.44 13.83 11.09
C ALA A 76 -18.89 13.67 12.51
N THR A 77 -18.80 12.42 13.00
CA THR A 77 -18.36 12.11 14.37
C THR A 77 -16.92 11.62 14.45
N LYS A 78 -16.27 11.37 13.30
CA LYS A 78 -14.95 10.74 13.17
C LYS A 78 -14.86 9.37 13.87
N ASP A 79 -16.00 8.69 13.96
CA ASP A 79 -16.11 7.39 14.60
C ASP A 79 -16.04 6.25 13.59
N ILE A 80 -15.49 5.10 14.02
CA ILE A 80 -15.36 3.89 13.21
C ILE A 80 -16.06 2.76 13.95
N GLN A 81 -17.13 2.25 13.36
CA GLN A 81 -17.92 1.17 13.94
C GLN A 81 -17.74 -0.10 13.11
N LEU A 82 -17.39 -1.19 13.78
CA LEU A 82 -17.36 -2.52 13.17
C LEU A 82 -18.80 -3.00 12.96
N ILE A 83 -19.19 -3.25 11.72
CA ILE A 83 -20.54 -3.72 11.37
C ILE A 83 -20.59 -5.23 11.38
N ASP A 84 -19.68 -5.88 10.65
CA ASP A 84 -19.69 -7.34 10.49
C ASP A 84 -18.29 -7.89 10.16
N ARG A 85 -18.09 -9.18 10.44
CA ARG A 85 -16.94 -9.97 10.02
C ARG A 85 -17.43 -11.26 9.38
N ARG A 86 -16.97 -11.53 8.16
CA ARG A 86 -17.53 -12.59 7.32
C ARG A 86 -16.42 -13.39 6.65
N GLU A 87 -16.66 -14.68 6.45
CA GLU A 87 -15.77 -15.55 5.67
C GLU A 87 -16.42 -15.80 4.31
N LEU A 88 -15.99 -15.06 3.29
CA LEU A 88 -16.58 -15.09 1.95
C LEU A 88 -16.58 -16.49 1.32
N GLY A 89 -15.58 -17.32 1.65
CA GLY A 89 -15.51 -18.69 1.15
C GLY A 89 -16.68 -19.57 1.59
N LYS A 90 -17.35 -19.25 2.71
CA LYS A 90 -18.55 -19.98 3.18
C LYS A 90 -19.84 -19.46 2.54
N ASP A 91 -19.84 -18.20 2.10
CA ASP A 91 -21.01 -17.54 1.52
C ASP A 91 -21.11 -17.70 0.00
N LEU A 92 -20.02 -18.09 -0.66
CA LEU A 92 -19.97 -18.41 -2.09
C LEU A 92 -20.42 -19.84 -2.42
N ALA A 93 -21.05 -20.56 -1.47
CA ALA A 93 -21.72 -21.81 -1.78
C ALA A 93 -22.67 -21.58 -2.97
N PRO A 94 -22.69 -22.49 -3.97
CA PRO A 94 -23.40 -22.26 -5.21
C PRO A 94 -24.85 -21.92 -4.90
N VAL A 95 -25.26 -20.72 -5.32
CA VAL A 95 -26.67 -20.36 -5.36
C VAL A 95 -27.32 -21.35 -6.32
N GLU A 96 -27.98 -22.38 -5.78
CA GLU A 96 -28.90 -23.20 -6.58
C GLU A 96 -30.01 -22.26 -7.05
N VAL A 97 -29.84 -21.74 -8.27
CA VAL A 97 -30.88 -21.03 -8.99
C VAL A 97 -31.97 -22.08 -9.28
N ARG A 98 -33.01 -22.10 -8.44
CA ARG A 98 -34.24 -22.85 -8.68
C ARG A 98 -35.23 -22.02 -9.49
#